data_AF-A0A4Y9A8Q8-F1
#
_entry.id   AF-A0A4Y9A8Q8-F1
#
_cell.length_a   1.000
_cell.length_b   1.000
_cell.length_c   1.000
_cell.angle_alpha   90.00
_cell.angle_beta   90.00
_cell.angle_gamma   90.00
#
_symmetry.space_group_name_H-M   'P 1'
#
loop_
_entity.id
_entity.type
_entity.pdbx_description
1 polymer ?
#
loop_
_entity_poly.entity_id
_entity_poly.type
_entity_poly.pdbx_seq_one_letter_code
_entity_poly.pdbx_strand_id
1 'polypeptide(L)'
;MTFYEFLVFIHVFSAILGLGPGFIMIYVVTRAETITELRHAYVIRNRLHIFVMVGGTSLLITGLLMGALHPYLFSQGWYVLSLTLFLIALAFGPIALSPRSRPIKALLKEHQGDDIPEAYYVLSKRLFFYERIENTLFLIVIALMILKPF
;
A
#
# COMPACT_ATOMS: atom_id res chain seq x y z
N MET A 1 23.30 -15.06 -14.55
CA MET A 1 22.30 -14.03 -14.24
C MET A 1 22.80 -12.70 -14.76
N THR A 2 22.06 -12.06 -15.66
CA THR A 2 22.36 -10.69 -16.11
C THR A 2 21.94 -9.69 -15.04
N PHE A 3 22.46 -8.45 -15.12
CA PHE A 3 22.04 -7.39 -14.20
C PHE A 3 20.53 -7.08 -14.32
N TYR A 4 19.98 -7.17 -15.53
CA TYR A 4 18.53 -7.01 -15.75
C TYR A 4 17.73 -8.10 -15.05
N GLU A 5 18.12 -9.38 -15.17
CA GLU A 5 17.48 -10.49 -14.45
C GLU A 5 17.54 -10.31 -12.92
N PHE A 6 18.64 -9.74 -12.41
CA PHE A 6 18.77 -9.40 -11.00
C PHE A 6 17.77 -8.33 -10.57
N LEU A 7 17.60 -7.27 -11.37
CA LEU A 7 16.59 -6.25 -11.10
C LEU A 7 15.18 -6.82 -11.15
N VAL A 8 14.86 -7.67 -12.13
CA VAL A 8 13.55 -8.36 -12.21
C VAL A 8 13.32 -9.20 -10.96
N PHE A 9 14.32 -9.96 -10.51
CA PHE A 9 14.23 -10.75 -9.28
C PHE A 9 13.88 -9.87 -8.07
N ILE A 10 14.65 -8.80 -7.84
CA ILE A 10 14.38 -7.86 -6.73
C ILE A 10 13.01 -7.19 -6.90
N HIS A 11 12.62 -6.82 -8.11
CA HIS A 11 11.33 -6.20 -8.41
C HIS A 11 10.17 -7.10 -8.01
N VAL A 12 10.20 -8.37 -8.44
CA VAL A 12 9.14 -9.35 -8.12
C VAL A 12 9.09 -9.62 -6.61
N PHE A 13 10.23 -9.81 -5.96
CA PHE A 13 10.27 -9.97 -4.50
C PHE A 13 9.76 -8.74 -3.76
N SER A 14 10.09 -7.54 -4.25
CA SER A 14 9.59 -6.27 -3.69
C SER A 14 8.08 -6.15 -3.85
N ALA A 15 7.50 -6.63 -4.96
CA ALA A 15 6.05 -6.66 -5.15
C ALA A 15 5.39 -7.60 -4.12
N ILE A 16 5.91 -8.82 -3.96
CA ILE A 16 5.34 -9.82 -3.04
C ILE A 16 5.45 -9.36 -1.59
N LEU A 17 6.65 -8.98 -1.15
CA LEU A 17 6.92 -8.62 0.25
C LEU A 17 6.43 -7.20 0.60
N GLY A 18 6.43 -6.29 -0.37
CA GLY A 18 5.99 -4.91 -0.20
C GLY A 18 4.48 -4.75 -0.27
N LEU A 19 3.84 -5.27 -1.33
CA LEU A 19 2.40 -5.07 -1.52
C LEU A 19 1.57 -6.06 -0.70
N GLY A 20 2.09 -7.28 -0.46
CA GLY A 20 1.41 -8.33 0.31
C GLY A 20 0.83 -7.85 1.65
N PRO A 21 1.64 -7.24 2.55
CA PRO A 21 1.16 -6.70 3.82
C PRO A 21 0.06 -5.65 3.68
N GLY A 22 0.05 -4.86 2.60
CA GLY A 22 -0.95 -3.83 2.32
C GLY A 22 -2.38 -4.39 2.24
N PHE A 23 -2.53 -5.59 1.67
CA PHE A 23 -3.83 -6.26 1.54
C PHE A 23 -4.42 -6.73 2.88
N ILE A 24 -3.59 -6.94 3.92
CA ILE A 24 -4.05 -7.40 5.23
C ILE A 24 -4.22 -6.28 6.27
N MET A 25 -3.68 -5.09 6.02
CA MET A 25 -3.65 -3.99 7.00
C MET A 25 -5.02 -3.58 7.54
N ILE A 26 -6.06 -3.62 6.70
CA ILE A 26 -7.44 -3.31 7.11
C ILE A 26 -7.94 -4.37 8.08
N TYR A 27 -7.72 -5.65 7.77
CA TYR A 27 -8.25 -6.77 8.55
C TYR A 27 -7.68 -6.84 9.96
N VAL A 28 -6.43 -6.39 10.14
CA VAL A 28 -5.76 -6.31 11.46
C VAL A 28 -6.55 -5.43 12.43
N VAL A 29 -7.14 -4.33 11.95
CA VAL A 29 -7.82 -3.34 12.82
C VAL A 29 -9.35 -3.53 12.89
N THR A 30 -9.95 -4.30 11.98
CA THR A 30 -11.41 -4.51 11.95
C THR A 30 -11.94 -5.51 12.96
N ARG A 31 -11.07 -6.31 13.59
CA ARG A 31 -11.47 -7.37 14.55
C ARG A 31 -11.32 -6.98 16.02
N ALA A 32 -10.84 -5.78 16.32
CA ALA A 32 -10.71 -5.34 17.70
C ALA A 32 -12.09 -5.10 18.32
N GLU A 33 -12.30 -5.62 19.52
CA GLU A 33 -13.55 -5.48 20.29
C GLU A 33 -13.44 -4.41 21.38
N THR A 34 -12.22 -4.12 21.83
CA THR A 34 -11.93 -3.09 22.84
C THR A 34 -11.00 -2.00 22.31
N ILE A 35 -10.96 -0.83 22.96
CA ILE A 35 -10.01 0.23 22.62
C ILE A 35 -8.55 -0.24 22.74
N THR A 36 -8.28 -1.13 23.69
CA THR A 36 -6.94 -1.63 23.99
C THR A 36 -6.45 -2.53 22.86
N GLU A 37 -7.30 -3.45 22.40
CA GLU A 37 -7.04 -4.27 21.22
C GLU A 37 -6.88 -3.41 19.97
N LEU A 38 -7.71 -2.38 19.82
CA LEU A 38 -7.67 -1.50 18.66
C LEU A 38 -6.36 -0.71 18.59
N ARG A 39 -5.91 -0.15 19.72
CA ARG A 39 -4.59 0.49 19.84
C ARG A 39 -3.46 -0.46 19.47
N HIS A 40 -3.50 -1.69 19.99
CA HIS A 40 -2.50 -2.71 19.69
C HIS A 40 -2.50 -3.10 18.20
N ALA A 41 -3.69 -3.26 17.61
CA ALA A 41 -3.86 -3.53 16.19
C ALA A 41 -3.27 -2.41 15.31
N TYR A 42 -3.42 -1.14 15.70
CA TYR A 42 -2.77 -0.03 14.99
C TYR A 42 -1.24 -0.03 15.13
N VAL A 43 -0.68 -0.52 16.24
CA VAL A 43 0.77 -0.74 16.37
C VAL A 43 1.24 -1.82 15.40
N ILE A 44 0.53 -2.95 15.32
CA ILE A 44 0.84 -4.02 14.35
C ILE A 44 0.74 -3.50 12.93
N ARG A 45 -0.34 -2.79 12.61
CA ARG A 45 -0.55 -2.16 11.29
C ARG A 45 0.61 -1.23 10.92
N ASN A 46 1.11 -0.42 11.86
CA ASN A 46 2.24 0.47 11.62
C ASN A 46 3.55 -0.30 11.33
N ARG A 47 3.76 -1.45 11.99
CA ARG A 47 4.91 -2.33 11.69
C ARG A 47 4.78 -2.97 10.30
N LEU A 48 3.59 -3.41 9.91
CA LEU A 48 3.31 -3.93 8.57
C LEU A 48 3.55 -2.87 7.48
N HIS A 49 3.17 -1.62 7.75
CA HIS A 49 3.36 -0.51 6.82
C HIS A 49 4.84 -0.25 6.48
N ILE A 50 5.79 -0.59 7.36
CA ILE A 50 7.23 -0.47 7.06
C ILE A 50 7.62 -1.37 5.87
N PHE A 51 7.10 -2.59 5.82
CA PHE A 51 7.33 -3.50 4.69
C PHE A 51 6.76 -2.94 3.39
N VAL A 52 5.56 -2.32 3.46
CA VAL A 52 4.94 -1.64 2.32
C VAL A 52 5.78 -0.48 1.82
N MET A 53 6.30 0.36 2.72
CA MET A 53 7.13 1.49 2.35
C MET A 53 8.45 1.06 1.71
N VAL A 54 9.16 0.10 2.33
CA VAL A 54 10.44 -0.39 1.82
C VAL A 54 10.23 -1.12 0.50
N GLY A 55 9.32 -2.10 0.46
CA GLY A 55 9.06 -2.89 -0.73
C GLY A 55 8.46 -2.06 -1.87
N GLY A 56 7.53 -1.14 -1.58
CA GLY A 56 6.99 -0.22 -2.59
C GLY A 56 8.05 0.71 -3.18
N THR A 57 8.97 1.21 -2.37
CA THR A 57 10.10 2.03 -2.84
C THR A 57 11.05 1.21 -3.69
N SER A 58 11.43 0.01 -3.24
CA SER A 58 12.28 -0.92 -4.00
C SER A 58 11.63 -1.32 -5.33
N LEU A 59 10.31 -1.56 -5.33
CA LEU A 59 9.53 -1.88 -6.52
C LEU A 59 9.59 -0.75 -7.55
N LEU A 60 9.38 0.50 -7.13
CA LEU A 60 9.44 1.66 -8.02
C LEU A 60 10.85 1.85 -8.59
N ILE A 61 11.87 1.82 -7.73
CA ILE A 61 13.27 2.03 -8.15
C ILE A 61 13.69 0.96 -9.16
N THR A 62 13.44 -0.31 -8.86
CA THR A 62 13.78 -1.40 -9.78
C THR A 62 12.98 -1.33 -11.07
N GLY A 63 11.70 -0.94 -11.00
CA GLY A 63 10.86 -0.71 -12.16
C GLY A 63 11.44 0.33 -13.11
N LEU A 64 11.84 1.48 -12.58
CA LEU A 64 12.47 2.57 -13.34
C LEU A 64 13.86 2.19 -13.88
N LEU A 65 14.68 1.49 -13.09
CA LEU A 65 15.99 1.02 -13.54
C LEU A 65 15.87 0.05 -14.71
N MET A 66 14.90 -0.86 -14.68
CA MET A 66 14.61 -1.75 -15.82
C MET A 66 14.22 -0.95 -17.06
N GLY A 67 13.37 0.08 -16.91
CA GLY A 67 13.02 0.99 -18.00
C GLY A 67 14.22 1.77 -18.55
N ALA A 68 15.13 2.22 -17.68
CA ALA A 68 16.34 2.92 -18.09
C ALA A 68 17.31 2.03 -18.87
N LEU A 69 17.45 0.76 -18.47
CA LEU A 69 18.28 -0.24 -19.19
C LEU A 69 17.66 -0.67 -20.51
N HIS A 70 16.34 -0.74 -20.58
CA HIS A 70 15.59 -1.12 -21.77
C HIS A 70 14.52 -0.06 -22.09
N PRO A 71 14.91 1.06 -22.73
CA PRO A 71 14.00 2.20 -22.97
C PRO A 71 12.75 1.86 -23.78
N TYR A 72 12.77 0.77 -24.57
CA TYR A 72 11.58 0.30 -25.27
C TYR A 72 10.42 -0.04 -24.33
N LEU A 73 10.68 -0.33 -23.04
CA LEU A 73 9.62 -0.54 -22.04
C LEU A 73 8.71 0.69 -21.91
N PHE A 74 9.23 1.90 -22.12
CA PHE A 74 8.41 3.13 -22.11
C PHE A 74 7.51 3.29 -23.33
N SER A 75 7.63 2.44 -24.36
CA SER A 75 6.63 2.35 -25.43
C SER A 75 5.62 1.22 -25.21
N GLN A 76 5.82 0.36 -24.21
CA GLN A 76 4.89 -0.70 -23.85
C GLN A 76 3.76 -0.14 -22.98
N GLY A 77 2.51 -0.29 -23.43
CA GLY A 77 1.41 0.35 -22.74
C GLY A 77 1.17 -0.26 -21.35
N TRP A 78 1.34 -1.58 -21.18
CA TRP A 78 1.26 -2.22 -19.86
C TRP A 78 2.26 -1.64 -18.85
N TYR A 79 3.47 -1.29 -19.31
CA TYR A 79 4.53 -0.76 -18.46
C TYR A 79 4.24 0.68 -18.05
N VAL A 80 3.91 1.54 -19.02
CA VAL A 80 3.59 2.95 -18.78
C VAL A 80 2.36 3.08 -17.89
N LEU A 81 1.28 2.35 -18.20
CA LEU A 81 0.06 2.39 -17.41
C LEU A 81 0.30 1.91 -15.97
N SER A 82 1.06 0.83 -15.80
CA SER A 82 1.41 0.33 -14.46
C SER A 82 2.19 1.37 -13.65
N LEU A 83 3.18 2.03 -14.27
CA LEU A 83 3.96 3.08 -13.61
C LEU A 83 3.08 4.27 -13.23
N THR A 84 2.18 4.72 -14.12
CA THR A 84 1.24 5.80 -13.82
C THR A 84 0.30 5.44 -12.67
N LEU A 85 -0.31 4.25 -12.70
CA LEU A 85 -1.19 3.78 -11.63
C LEU A 85 -0.45 3.65 -10.29
N PHE A 86 0.79 3.17 -10.33
CA PHE A 86 1.63 3.08 -9.13
C PHE A 86 1.94 4.45 -8.53
N LEU A 87 2.27 5.45 -9.36
CA LEU A 87 2.50 6.83 -8.89
C LEU A 87 1.23 7.47 -8.32
N ILE A 88 0.07 7.20 -8.92
CA ILE A 88 -1.24 7.62 -8.38
C ILE A 88 -1.45 6.98 -7.01
N ALA A 89 -1.25 5.66 -6.87
CA ALA A 89 -1.37 4.97 -5.59
C ALA A 89 -0.41 5.55 -4.54
N LEU A 90 0.86 5.83 -4.91
CA LEU A 90 1.82 6.46 -4.01
C LEU A 90 1.34 7.85 -3.53
N ALA A 91 0.70 8.63 -4.41
CA ALA A 91 0.15 9.93 -4.06
C ALA A 91 -1.05 9.84 -3.08
N PHE A 92 -1.77 8.71 -3.04
CA PHE A 92 -2.85 8.51 -2.06
C PHE A 92 -2.34 8.58 -0.62
N GLY A 93 -1.11 8.12 -0.34
CA GLY A 93 -0.49 8.16 0.98
C GLY A 93 -0.58 9.55 1.65
N PRO A 94 0.10 10.57 1.12
CA PRO A 94 0.06 11.93 1.69
C PRO A 94 -1.27 12.66 1.43
N ILE A 95 -1.93 12.44 0.29
CA ILE A 95 -3.08 13.26 -0.13
C ILE A 95 -4.40 12.76 0.46
N ALA A 96 -4.62 11.44 0.50
CA ALA A 96 -5.88 10.85 0.90
C ALA A 96 -5.82 10.17 2.28
N LEU A 97 -4.80 9.35 2.52
CA LEU A 97 -4.72 8.47 3.69
C LEU A 97 -4.23 9.21 4.95
N SER A 98 -3.14 9.96 4.82
CA SER A 98 -2.55 10.70 5.95
C SER A 98 -3.55 11.64 6.64
N PRO A 99 -4.31 12.52 5.92
CA PRO A 99 -5.28 13.40 6.55
C PRO A 99 -6.42 12.65 7.26
N ARG A 100 -6.81 11.48 6.76
CA ARG A 100 -7.89 10.65 7.33
C ARG A 100 -7.42 9.79 8.51
N SER A 101 -6.13 9.45 8.55
CA SER A 101 -5.54 8.69 9.65
C SER A 101 -5.30 9.53 10.91
N ARG A 102 -5.04 10.84 10.76
CA ARG A 102 -4.79 11.78 11.87
C ARG A 102 -5.93 11.85 12.90
N PRO A 103 -7.20 12.09 12.52
CA PRO A 103 -8.29 12.16 13.49
C PRO A 103 -8.53 10.83 14.20
N ILE A 104 -8.31 9.70 13.53
CA ILE A 104 -8.39 8.37 14.15
C ILE A 104 -7.31 8.23 15.23
N LYS A 105 -6.06 8.59 14.93
CA LYS A 105 -4.95 8.53 15.90
C LYS A 105 -5.20 9.44 17.12
N ALA A 106 -5.76 10.63 16.90
CA ALA A 106 -6.12 11.54 17.99
C ALA A 106 -7.22 10.93 18.88
N LEU A 107 -8.30 10.44 18.27
CA LEU A 107 -9.41 9.77 18.96
C LEU A 107 -8.91 8.59 19.82
N LEU A 108 -8.06 7.74 19.26
CA LEU A 108 -7.49 6.59 19.97
C LEU A 108 -6.60 7.01 21.15
N LYS A 109 -5.96 8.18 21.10
CA LYS A 109 -5.07 8.67 22.16
C LYS A 109 -5.84 9.33 23.31
N GLU A 110 -6.91 10.06 22.97
CA GLU A 110 -7.68 10.85 23.93
C GLU A 110 -8.75 10.05 24.68
N HIS A 111 -9.23 8.96 24.08
CA HIS A 111 -10.28 8.14 24.70
C HIS A 111 -9.79 7.39 25.96
N GLN A 112 -10.55 7.47 27.04
CA GLN A 112 -10.23 6.84 28.34
C GLN A 112 -11.16 5.66 28.71
N GLY A 113 -12.28 5.48 28.00
CA GLY A 113 -13.15 4.30 28.14
C GLY A 113 -12.54 3.06 27.49
N ASP A 114 -13.12 1.89 27.76
CA ASP A 114 -12.69 0.62 27.16
C ASP A 114 -13.46 0.29 25.85
N ASP A 115 -14.57 0.98 25.64
CA ASP A 115 -15.39 0.92 24.44
C ASP A 115 -14.72 1.61 23.24
N ILE A 116 -15.10 1.19 22.04
CA ILE A 116 -14.66 1.84 20.81
C ILE A 116 -15.65 2.98 20.50
N PRO A 117 -15.19 4.25 20.46
CA PRO A 117 -16.10 5.38 20.25
C PRO A 117 -16.82 5.27 18.91
N GLU A 118 -18.12 5.59 18.85
CA GLU A 118 -18.89 5.52 17.59
C GLU A 118 -18.26 6.34 16.44
N ALA A 119 -17.64 7.47 16.78
CA ALA A 119 -16.91 8.32 15.83
C ALA A 119 -15.79 7.57 15.10
N TYR A 120 -15.19 6.53 15.72
CA TYR A 120 -14.18 5.69 15.09
C TYR A 120 -14.72 5.01 13.84
N TYR A 121 -15.93 4.43 13.89
CA TYR A 121 -16.49 3.67 12.76
C TYR A 121 -16.76 4.57 11.55
N VAL A 122 -17.18 5.81 11.77
CA VAL A 122 -17.40 6.79 10.70
C VAL A 122 -16.07 7.19 10.05
N LEU A 123 -15.04 7.46 10.86
CA LEU A 123 -13.73 7.87 10.37
C LEU A 123 -13.00 6.71 9.66
N SER A 124 -13.00 5.53 10.25
CA SER A 124 -12.34 4.34 9.73
C SER A 124 -12.97 3.85 8.44
N LYS A 125 -14.30 3.91 8.30
CA LYS A 125 -15.00 3.60 7.03
C LYS A 125 -14.49 4.46 5.87
N ARG A 126 -14.28 5.76 6.12
CA ARG A 126 -13.72 6.67 5.10
C ARG A 126 -12.27 6.33 4.79
N LEU A 127 -11.44 6.09 5.81
CA LEU A 127 -10.04 5.68 5.59
C LEU A 127 -9.95 4.39 4.76
N PHE A 128 -10.66 3.34 5.18
CA PHE A 128 -10.62 2.02 4.55
C PHE A 128 -11.19 2.02 3.14
N PHE A 129 -12.07 2.96 2.79
CA PHE A 129 -12.51 3.14 1.41
C PHE A 129 -11.35 3.52 0.49
N TYR A 130 -10.52 4.50 0.88
CA TYR A 130 -9.35 4.89 0.09
C TYR A 130 -8.26 3.81 0.08
N GLU A 131 -8.05 3.11 1.21
CA GLU A 131 -7.10 1.98 1.26
C GLU A 131 -7.53 0.83 0.34
N ARG A 132 -8.84 0.58 0.21
CA ARG A 132 -9.34 -0.41 -0.76
C ARG A 132 -9.11 0.02 -2.20
N ILE A 133 -9.33 1.29 -2.52
CA ILE A 133 -9.03 1.83 -3.85
C ILE A 133 -7.54 1.66 -4.15
N GLU A 134 -6.66 2.06 -3.23
CA GLU A 134 -5.21 1.89 -3.36
C GLU A 134 -4.83 0.42 -3.60
N ASN A 135 -5.36 -0.51 -2.79
CA ASN A 135 -5.16 -1.94 -2.98
C ASN A 135 -5.68 -2.44 -4.34
N THR A 136 -6.83 -1.94 -4.82
CA THR A 136 -7.35 -2.25 -6.17
C THR A 136 -6.40 -1.77 -7.25
N LEU A 137 -5.83 -0.55 -7.13
CA LEU A 137 -4.83 -0.05 -8.07
C LEU A 137 -3.60 -0.97 -8.11
N PHE A 138 -3.11 -1.42 -6.96
CA PHE A 138 -1.98 -2.36 -6.91
C PHE A 138 -2.31 -3.72 -7.53
N LEU A 139 -3.52 -4.24 -7.36
CA LEU A 139 -3.95 -5.47 -8.05
C LEU A 139 -3.97 -5.29 -9.57
N ILE A 140 -4.44 -4.15 -10.07
CA ILE A 140 -4.42 -3.83 -11.50
C ILE A 140 -2.98 -3.76 -12.00
N VAL A 141 -2.08 -3.10 -11.28
CA VAL A 141 -0.64 -3.04 -11.60
C VAL A 141 -0.03 -4.43 -11.68
N ILE A 142 -0.30 -5.31 -10.70
CA ILE A 142 0.18 -6.69 -10.70
C ILE A 142 -0.36 -7.44 -11.93
N ALA A 143 -1.65 -7.31 -12.24
CA ALA A 143 -2.25 -7.94 -13.40
C ALA A 143 -1.61 -7.47 -14.72
N LEU A 144 -1.36 -6.17 -14.87
CA LEU A 144 -0.69 -5.60 -16.04
C LEU A 144 0.74 -6.14 -16.20
N MET A 145 1.50 -6.23 -15.09
CA MET A 145 2.87 -6.75 -15.10
C MET A 145 2.95 -8.24 -15.42
N ILE A 146 1.91 -9.01 -15.12
CA ILE A 146 1.83 -10.45 -15.43
C ILE A 146 1.36 -10.67 -16.87
N LEU A 147 0.23 -10.06 -17.24
CA LEU A 147 -0.46 -10.35 -18.50
C LEU A 147 0.17 -9.65 -19.70
N LYS A 148 0.76 -8.46 -19.51
CA LYS A 148 1.42 -7.65 -20.54
C LYS A 148 0.63 -7.56 -21.86
N PRO A 149 -0.65 -7.12 -21.83
CA PRO A 149 -1.57 -7.31 -22.95
C PRO A 149 -1.32 -6.44 -24.20
N PHE A 150 -0.57 -5.32 -24.09
CA PHE A 150 -0.34 -4.36 -25.19
C PHE A 150 0.91 -3.50 -24.98
#